data_AF-A0A352WHY4-F1
#
_entry.id   AF-A0A352WHY4-F1
#
_cell.length_a   1.000
_cell.length_b   1.000
_cell.length_c   1.000
_cell.angle_alpha   90.00
_cell.angle_beta   90.00
_cell.angle_gamma   90.00
#
_symmetry.space_group_name_H-M   'P 1'
#
loop_
_entity.id
_entity.type
_entity.pdbx_description
1 polymer ?
#
loop_
_entity_poly.entity_id
_entity_poly.type
_entity_poly.pdbx_seq_one_letter_code
_entity_poly.pdbx_strand_id
1 'polypeptide(L)' 'MQGWIDGFQRSIEYIEQNLTETLDIEEIAARAALSSFYYQRIFGALCGMT' A
#
# COMPACT_ATOMS: atom_id res chain seq x y z
N MET A 1 -3.08 -3.29 18.62
CA MET A 1 -3.38 -4.56 17.91
C MET A 1 -4.04 -4.08 16.62
N GLN A 2 -3.44 -4.02 15.43
CA GLN A 2 -2.36 -4.75 14.76
C GLN A 2 -1.46 -3.75 13.98
N GLY A 3 -0.19 -3.59 14.34
CA GLY A 3 0.67 -2.56 13.73
C GLY A 3 0.86 -2.66 12.19
N TRP A 4 0.71 -3.87 11.62
CA TRP A 4 0.79 -4.06 10.18
C TRP A 4 -0.48 -3.60 9.43
N ILE A 5 -1.66 -3.75 10.04
CA ILE A 5 -2.93 -3.27 9.46
C ILE A 5 -2.92 -1.75 9.45
N ASP A 6 -2.47 -1.11 10.53
CA ASP A 6 -2.36 0.35 10.61
C ASP A 6 -1.37 0.89 9.58
N GLY A 7 -0.25 0.22 9.37
CA GLY A 7 0.72 0.58 8.31
C GLY A 7 0.14 0.43 6.91
N PHE A 8 -0.59 -0.66 6.65
CA PHE A 8 -1.24 -0.87 5.36
C PHE A 8 -2.36 0.16 5.12
N GLN A 9 -3.16 0.49 6.14
CA GLN A 9 -4.19 1.53 6.03
C GLN A 9 -3.59 2.90 5.66
N ARG A 10 -2.47 3.29 6.29
CA ARG A 10 -1.76 4.55 5.94
C ARG A 10 -1.29 4.60 4.50
N SER A 11 -0.89 3.45 3.94
CA SER A 11 -0.50 3.38 2.53
C SER A 11 -1.70 3.59 1.59
N ILE A 12 -2.89 3.10 1.95
CA ILE A 12 -4.13 3.31 1.20
C ILE A 12 -4.54 4.78 1.28
N GLU A 13 -4.54 5.38 2.48
CA GLU A 13 -4.83 6.80 2.67
C GLU A 13 -3.89 7.69 1.85
N TYR A 14 -2.61 7.33 1.74
CA TYR A 14 -1.66 8.03 0.89
C TYR A 14 -2.04 7.93 -0.59
N ILE A 15 -2.39 6.74 -1.08
CA ILE A 15 -2.85 6.55 -2.46
C ILE A 15 -4.08 7.42 -2.73
N GLU A 16 -5.08 7.39 -1.83
CA GLU A 16 -6.34 8.14 -1.98
C GLU A 16 -6.11 9.66 -2.03
N GLN A 17 -5.20 10.18 -1.21
CA GLN A 17 -4.87 11.61 -1.19
C GLN A 17 -4.07 12.08 -2.42
N ASN A 18 -3.42 11.16 -3.15
CA ASN A 18 -2.51 11.47 -4.25
C ASN A 18 -2.96 10.83 -5.58
N LEU A 19 -4.24 10.50 -5.74
CA LEU A 19 -4.77 9.81 -6.94
C LEU A 19 -4.50 10.51 -8.28
N THR A 20 -4.33 11.84 -8.28
CA THR A 20 -4.06 12.64 -9.49
C THR A 20 -2.57 12.79 -9.79
N GLU A 21 -1.70 12.29 -8.91
CA GLU A 21 -0.25 12.39 -9.03
C GLU A 21 0.37 11.06 -9.47
N THR A 22 1.64 11.10 -9.86
CA THR A 22 2.40 9.88 -10.13
C THR A 22 2.75 9.21 -8.81
N LEU A 23 2.24 8.01 -8.60
CA LEU A 23 2.51 7.21 -7.40
C LEU A 23 3.76 6.35 -7.57
N ASP A 24 4.64 6.36 -6.56
CA ASP A 24 5.79 5.46 -6.47
C ASP A 24 5.49 4.30 -5.51
N ILE A 25 5.63 3.07 -6.02
CA ILE A 25 5.35 1.85 -5.27
C ILE A 25 6.32 1.61 -4.11
N GLU A 26 7.58 2.05 -4.24
CA GLU A 26 8.55 1.92 -3.14
C GLU A 26 8.13 2.82 -1.96
N GLU A 27 7.61 4.01 -2.27
CA GLU A 27 7.12 4.97 -1.29
C GLU A 27 5.84 4.49 -0.58
N ILE A 28 4.92 3.88 -1.34
CA ILE A 28 3.70 3.27 -0.83
C ILE A 28 4.05 2.11 0.10
N ALA A 29 4.93 1.20 -0.34
CA ALA A 29 5.28 0.00 0.41
C ALA A 29 6.04 0.33 1.72
N ALA A 30 6.88 1.36 1.71
CA ALA A 30 7.57 1.85 2.90
C ALA A 30 6.62 2.28 4.01
N ARG A 31 5.45 2.87 3.68
CA ARG A 31 4.42 3.26 4.67
C ARG A 31 3.81 2.07 5.39
N ALA A 32 3.77 0.91 4.74
CA ALA A 32 3.30 -0.35 5.31
C ALA A 32 4.43 -1.20 5.94
N ALA A 33 5.68 -0.73 5.93
CA ALA A 33 6.87 -1.50 6.31
C ALA A 33 6.99 -2.83 5.54
N LEU A 34 6.63 -2.80 4.25
CA LEU A 34 6.70 -3.94 3.33
C LEU A 34 7.65 -3.64 2.17
N SER A 35 8.16 -4.68 1.51
CA SER A 35 8.78 -4.49 0.20
C SER A 35 7.70 -4.22 -0.86
N SER A 36 8.07 -3.51 -1.94
CA SER A 36 7.17 -3.25 -3.08
C SER A 36 6.56 -4.54 -3.65
N PHE A 37 7.34 -5.62 -3.72
CA PHE A 37 6.85 -6.94 -4.16
C PHE A 37 5.73 -7.50 -3.27
N TYR A 38 5.93 -7.53 -1.94
CA TYR A 38 4.91 -8.05 -1.03
C TYR A 38 3.68 -7.15 -0.97
N TYR A 39 3.89 -5.84 -1.01
CA TYR A 39 2.81 -4.87 -1.03
C TYR A 39 1.89 -5.09 -2.24
N GLN A 40 2.46 -5.15 -3.45
CA GLN A 40 1.70 -5.36 -4.69
C GLN A 40 0.91 -6.67 -4.67
N ARG A 41 1.48 -7.74 -4.11
CA ARG A 41 0.78 -9.04 -3.99
C ARG A 41 -0.42 -8.97 -3.06
N ILE A 42 -0.26 -8.34 -1.89
CA ILE A 42 -1.34 -8.20 -0.90
C ILE A 42 -2.42 -7.28 -1.44
N PHE A 43 -2.04 -6.09 -1.93
CA PHE A 43 -2.96 -5.11 -2.50
C PHE A 43 -3.73 -5.69 -3.69
N GLY A 44 -3.04 -6.35 -4.62
CA GLY A 44 -3.67 -7.03 -5.76
C GLY A 44 -4.70 -8.06 -5.30
N ALA A 45 -4.33 -8.94 -4.36
CA ALA A 45 -5.26 -9.91 -3.81
C ALA A 45 -6.49 -9.28 -3.14
N LEU A 46 -6.33 -8.16 -2.41
CA LEU A 46 -7.43 -7.42 -1.79
C LEU A 46 -8.36 -6.78 -2.82
N CYS A 47 -7.82 -6.30 -3.95
CA CYS A 47 -8.60 -5.73 -5.04
C CYS A 47 -9.16 -6.76 -6.02
N GLY A 48 -8.95 -8.07 -5.77
CA GLY A 48 -9.34 -9.13 -6.71
C GLY A 48 -8.55 -9.13 -8.02
N MET A 49 -7.39 -8.48 -8.04
CA MET A 49 -6.43 -8.49 -9.14
C MET A 49 -5.38 -9.56 -8.85
N THR A 50 -5.68 -10.80 -9.24
CA THR A 50 -4.75 -11.94 -9.21
C THR A 50 -4.28 -12.30 -10.61
#